data_AF-A0A0D2JN08-F1
#
_entry.id   AF-A0A0D2JN08-F1
#
_cell.length_a   1.000
_cell.length_b   1.000
_cell.length_c   1.000
_cell.angle_alpha   90.00
_cell.angle_beta   90.00
_cell.angle_gamma   90.00
#
_symmetry.space_group_name_H-M   'P 1'
#
loop_
_entity.id
_entity.type
_entity.pdbx_description
1 polymer ?
#
loop_
_entity_poly.entity_id
_entity_poly.type
_entity_poly.pdbx_seq_one_letter_code
_entity_poly.pdbx_strand_id
1 'polypeptide(L)'
;MTSLHRAAEKGRVAALQALLKRGADKDAADGQGRTPLHYAAMKGQAAALRVLLDSGADKEAAGRDGWRPLHWAAMKGQVGVLTTLLKRGADKEAADHNGQRPLHLAVMSGQVAALRALLRRGADKEAADGSSARPIHYAALKGWVAALQALLDGGADKDAVDEESGYTPLHFAAANGHVAALQLLLDSGADKEAVDASGGTPLHHATLKGQVAALQVLLDRGADKEAAGGSGRRALHYAALNGDVAVLRALLERSADKEAADEAGLTPLHYAAVEGQVAALQVLLESGADKQAVDGSGATPLHYAVVKGQVATLRVLLEGGCRATVAADGGKAVRIALREGQHAAAELLIAEGAAAATGSAEQWAAFAQWQRGRVAQLVAEREAAEAAREAERAELRALFVAIAAEARRQAGAGRPAKRRRCAAAP
;
A
#
# COMPACT_ATOMS: atom_id res chain seq x y z
N MET A 1 -20.66 -19.88 28.48
CA MET A 1 -21.34 -20.76 27.49
C MET A 1 -22.22 -21.75 28.26
N THR A 2 -23.53 -21.76 28.02
CA THR A 2 -24.51 -22.63 28.73
C THR A 2 -24.73 -23.97 28.01
N SER A 3 -25.47 -24.89 28.63
CA SER A 3 -25.92 -26.14 27.99
C SER A 3 -26.76 -25.88 26.72
N LEU A 4 -27.56 -24.80 26.72
CA LEU A 4 -28.36 -24.39 25.58
C LEU A 4 -27.49 -23.95 24.38
N HIS A 5 -26.36 -23.28 24.64
CA HIS A 5 -25.39 -22.94 23.58
C HIS A 5 -24.83 -24.19 22.92
N ARG A 6 -24.38 -25.18 23.71
CA ARG A 6 -23.82 -26.43 23.17
C ARG A 6 -24.88 -27.22 22.39
N ALA A 7 -26.13 -27.22 22.87
CA ALA A 7 -27.24 -27.86 22.15
C ALA A 7 -27.50 -27.18 20.80
N ALA A 8 -27.50 -25.84 20.77
CA ALA A 8 -27.67 -25.05 19.55
C ALA A 8 -26.52 -25.24 18.55
N GLU A 9 -25.27 -25.17 19.03
CA GLU A 9 -24.06 -25.37 18.22
C GLU A 9 -24.04 -26.75 17.55
N LYS A 10 -24.41 -27.80 18.28
CA LYS A 10 -24.42 -29.19 17.81
C LYS A 10 -25.72 -29.60 17.10
N GLY A 11 -26.71 -28.69 16.98
CA GLY A 11 -27.99 -29.00 16.35
C GLY A 11 -28.86 -30.00 17.10
N ARG A 12 -28.67 -30.18 18.41
CA ARG A 12 -29.41 -31.17 19.22
C ARG A 12 -30.82 -30.66 19.56
N VAL A 13 -31.73 -30.72 18.58
CA VAL A 13 -33.09 -30.18 18.65
C VAL A 13 -33.87 -30.66 19.88
N ALA A 14 -33.87 -31.97 20.17
CA ALA A 14 -34.60 -32.51 21.32
C ALA A 14 -34.07 -31.98 22.67
N ALA A 15 -32.75 -31.88 22.82
CA ALA A 15 -32.13 -31.30 24.01
C ALA A 15 -32.46 -29.81 24.14
N LEU A 16 -32.43 -29.09 23.02
CA LEU A 16 -32.75 -27.66 22.97
C LEU A 16 -34.22 -27.40 23.37
N GLN A 17 -35.18 -28.17 22.84
CA GLN A 17 -36.59 -28.10 23.22
C GLN A 17 -36.80 -28.44 24.71
N ALA A 18 -36.14 -29.48 25.23
CA ALA A 18 -36.26 -29.88 26.63
C ALA A 18 -35.70 -28.80 27.58
N LEU A 19 -34.58 -28.16 27.23
CA LEU A 19 -33.99 -27.07 28.01
C LEU A 19 -34.92 -25.83 28.01
N LEU A 20 -35.45 -25.43 26.86
CA LEU A 20 -36.37 -24.29 26.75
C LEU A 20 -37.67 -24.53 27.52
N LYS A 21 -38.25 -25.73 27.44
CA LYS A 21 -39.43 -26.12 28.24
C LYS A 21 -39.20 -26.05 29.75
N ARG A 22 -37.94 -26.23 30.21
CA ARG A 22 -37.54 -26.11 31.62
C ARG A 22 -37.16 -24.67 32.03
N GLY A 23 -37.42 -23.69 31.17
CA GLY A 23 -37.15 -22.28 31.47
C GLY A 23 -35.70 -21.85 31.27
N ALA A 24 -34.90 -22.59 30.48
CA ALA A 24 -33.57 -22.12 30.12
C ALA A 24 -33.68 -20.79 29.36
N ASP A 25 -32.89 -19.79 29.79
CA ASP A 25 -32.81 -18.51 29.10
C ASP A 25 -32.28 -18.70 27.67
N LYS A 26 -33.16 -18.42 26.71
CA LYS A 26 -32.93 -18.57 25.26
C LYS A 26 -31.95 -17.53 24.71
N ASP A 27 -31.80 -16.40 25.39
CA ASP A 27 -30.95 -15.28 25.01
C ASP A 27 -29.73 -15.15 25.94
N ALA A 28 -29.48 -16.16 26.78
CA ALA A 28 -28.31 -16.21 27.64
C ALA A 28 -27.03 -15.93 26.84
N ALA A 29 -26.28 -14.90 27.22
CA ALA A 29 -25.05 -14.53 26.54
C ALA A 29 -23.84 -15.27 27.12
N ASP A 30 -22.92 -15.71 26.26
CA ASP A 30 -21.60 -16.17 26.69
C ASP A 30 -20.64 -14.98 26.99
N GLY A 31 -19.38 -15.29 27.31
CA GLY A 31 -18.37 -14.28 27.59
C GLY A 31 -18.02 -13.37 26.41
N GLN A 32 -18.56 -13.59 25.21
CA GLN A 32 -18.42 -12.73 24.04
C GLN A 32 -19.75 -12.07 23.64
N GLY A 33 -20.77 -12.13 24.50
CA GLY A 33 -22.10 -11.61 24.18
C GLY A 33 -22.90 -12.49 23.23
N ARG A 34 -22.41 -13.69 22.87
CA ARG A 34 -23.07 -14.54 21.86
C ARG A 34 -24.15 -15.39 22.53
N THR A 35 -25.35 -15.36 21.97
CA THR A 35 -26.49 -16.20 22.38
C THR A 35 -26.46 -17.58 21.70
N PRO A 36 -27.25 -18.57 22.15
CA PRO A 36 -27.42 -19.84 21.44
C PRO A 36 -27.78 -19.68 19.96
N LEU A 37 -28.53 -18.63 19.60
CA LEU A 37 -28.91 -18.34 18.22
C LEU A 37 -27.70 -18.00 17.34
N HIS A 38 -26.69 -17.31 17.87
CA HIS A 38 -25.42 -17.06 17.17
C HIS A 38 -24.71 -18.37 16.81
N TYR A 39 -24.64 -19.32 17.75
CA TYR A 39 -23.99 -20.60 17.53
C TYR A 39 -24.75 -21.47 16.53
N ALA A 40 -26.08 -21.49 16.60
CA ALA A 40 -26.90 -22.15 15.59
C ALA A 40 -26.68 -21.54 14.20
N ALA A 41 -26.58 -20.21 14.12
CA ALA A 41 -26.37 -19.52 12.86
C ALA A 41 -24.97 -19.77 12.28
N MET A 42 -23.92 -19.62 13.10
CA MET A 42 -22.52 -19.88 12.72
C MET A 42 -22.29 -21.31 12.23
N LYS A 43 -22.96 -22.31 12.84
CA LYS A 43 -22.80 -23.73 12.51
C LYS A 43 -23.82 -24.26 11.50
N GLY A 44 -24.69 -23.41 10.96
CA GLY A 44 -25.67 -23.84 9.94
C GLY A 44 -26.82 -24.70 10.47
N GLN A 45 -27.10 -24.68 11.76
CA GLN A 45 -28.06 -25.56 12.41
C GLN A 45 -29.50 -25.07 12.22
N ALA A 46 -30.02 -25.17 10.99
CA ALA A 46 -31.31 -24.59 10.60
C ALA A 46 -32.51 -25.09 11.44
N ALA A 47 -32.49 -26.33 11.90
CA ALA A 47 -33.55 -26.87 12.76
C ALA A 47 -33.48 -26.30 14.19
N ALA A 48 -32.29 -26.24 14.78
CA ALA A 48 -32.09 -25.62 16.10
C ALA A 48 -32.41 -24.12 16.07
N LEU A 49 -31.99 -23.43 15.01
CA LEU A 49 -32.31 -22.03 14.76
C LEU A 49 -33.83 -21.78 14.75
N ARG A 50 -34.59 -22.62 14.03
CA ARG A 50 -36.06 -22.52 14.00
C ARG A 50 -36.67 -22.65 15.38
N VAL A 51 -36.27 -23.66 16.16
CA VAL A 51 -36.80 -23.84 17.51
C VAL A 51 -36.48 -22.64 18.42
N LEU A 52 -35.27 -22.08 18.34
CA LEU A 52 -34.92 -20.88 19.12
C LEU A 52 -35.79 -19.69 18.72
N LEU A 53 -35.97 -19.43 17.43
CA LEU A 53 -36.81 -18.34 16.93
C LEU A 53 -38.30 -18.53 17.25
N ASP A 54 -38.80 -19.76 17.16
CA ASP A 54 -40.19 -20.12 17.52
C ASP A 54 -40.44 -19.96 19.02
N SER A 55 -39.39 -20.10 19.84
CA SER A 55 -39.43 -19.82 21.28
C SER A 55 -39.24 -18.33 21.60
N GLY A 56 -39.14 -17.47 20.58
CA GLY A 56 -39.00 -16.03 20.70
C GLY A 56 -37.60 -15.55 21.07
N ALA A 57 -36.54 -16.30 20.75
CA ALA A 57 -35.17 -15.82 20.89
C ALA A 57 -34.94 -14.57 20.04
N ASP A 58 -34.13 -13.64 20.55
CA ASP A 58 -33.85 -12.39 19.85
C ASP A 58 -32.94 -12.63 18.64
N LYS A 59 -33.52 -12.45 17.45
CA LYS A 59 -32.82 -12.54 16.16
C LYS A 59 -31.81 -11.41 15.93
N GLU A 60 -31.95 -10.32 16.68
CA GLU A 60 -31.13 -9.11 16.60
C GLU A 60 -30.07 -9.01 17.70
N ALA A 61 -30.00 -9.99 18.60
CA ALA A 61 -29.02 -10.00 19.67
C ALA A 61 -27.61 -9.77 19.11
N ALA A 62 -26.91 -8.78 19.66
CA ALA A 62 -25.57 -8.42 19.22
C ALA A 62 -24.52 -8.95 20.20
N GLY A 63 -23.49 -9.61 19.68
CA GLY A 63 -22.28 -9.93 20.42
C GLY A 63 -21.44 -8.67 20.71
N ARG A 64 -20.27 -8.88 21.34
CA ARG A 64 -19.36 -7.78 21.69
C ARG A 64 -18.85 -6.94 20.53
N ASP A 65 -18.75 -7.52 19.34
CA ASP A 65 -18.28 -6.83 18.14
C ASP A 65 -19.44 -6.23 17.31
N GLY A 66 -20.66 -6.23 17.86
CA GLY A 66 -21.87 -5.84 17.12
C GLY A 66 -22.42 -6.95 16.21
N TRP A 67 -21.74 -8.10 16.13
CA TRP A 67 -22.15 -9.22 15.28
C TRP A 67 -23.45 -9.84 15.76
N ARG A 68 -24.43 -9.85 14.86
CA ARG A 68 -25.73 -10.53 15.01
C ARG A 68 -25.72 -11.94 14.39
N PRO A 69 -26.70 -12.82 14.68
CA PRO A 69 -26.79 -14.13 14.05
C PRO A 69 -26.74 -14.10 12.51
N LEU A 70 -27.31 -13.06 11.88
CA LEU A 70 -27.28 -12.91 10.42
C LEU A 70 -25.85 -12.66 9.88
N HIS A 71 -25.01 -11.92 10.60
CA HIS A 71 -23.59 -11.70 10.25
C HIS A 71 -22.84 -13.03 10.19
N TRP A 72 -22.99 -13.88 11.22
CA TRP A 72 -22.37 -15.21 11.25
C TRP A 72 -22.88 -16.11 10.13
N ALA A 73 -24.19 -16.09 9.85
CA ALA A 73 -24.77 -16.88 8.77
C ALA A 73 -24.23 -16.45 7.40
N ALA A 74 -24.07 -15.14 7.18
CA ALA A 74 -23.52 -14.58 5.96
C ALA A 74 -22.04 -14.92 5.78
N MET A 75 -21.21 -14.64 6.79
CA MET A 75 -19.76 -14.94 6.78
C MET A 75 -19.47 -16.43 6.56
N LYS A 76 -20.26 -17.32 7.17
CA LYS A 76 -20.08 -18.78 7.08
C LYS A 76 -20.84 -19.43 5.93
N GLY A 77 -21.51 -18.65 5.08
CA GLY A 77 -22.22 -19.18 3.90
C GLY A 77 -23.43 -20.06 4.22
N GLN A 78 -24.03 -19.89 5.40
CA GLN A 78 -25.12 -20.75 5.88
C GLN A 78 -26.46 -20.33 5.29
N VAL A 79 -26.66 -20.58 3.99
CA VAL A 79 -27.79 -20.05 3.21
C VAL A 79 -29.16 -20.42 3.80
N GLY A 80 -29.34 -21.65 4.31
CA GLY A 80 -30.60 -22.08 4.91
C GLY A 80 -30.95 -21.33 6.19
N VAL A 81 -29.94 -21.10 7.06
CA VAL A 81 -30.06 -20.27 8.26
C VAL A 81 -30.32 -18.82 7.87
N LEU A 82 -29.50 -18.26 6.99
CA LEU A 82 -29.58 -16.87 6.52
C LEU A 82 -30.97 -16.57 5.94
N THR A 83 -31.47 -17.45 5.07
CA THR A 83 -32.80 -17.31 4.48
C THR A 83 -33.90 -17.38 5.53
N THR A 84 -33.74 -18.21 6.57
CA THR A 84 -34.70 -18.32 7.67
C THR A 84 -34.72 -17.03 8.51
N LEU A 85 -33.54 -16.49 8.86
CA LEU A 85 -33.43 -15.22 9.58
C LEU A 85 -34.09 -14.07 8.80
N LEU A 86 -33.78 -13.93 7.50
CA LEU A 86 -34.38 -12.90 6.64
C LEU A 86 -35.90 -13.06 6.51
N LYS A 87 -36.42 -14.29 6.42
CA LYS A 87 -37.87 -14.56 6.43
C LYS A 87 -38.54 -14.18 7.75
N ARG A 88 -37.82 -14.24 8.88
CA ARG A 88 -38.29 -13.83 10.20
C ARG A 88 -38.07 -12.35 10.47
N GLY A 89 -37.72 -11.57 9.45
CA GLY A 89 -37.53 -10.12 9.52
C GLY A 89 -36.23 -9.72 10.21
N ALA A 90 -35.19 -10.55 10.14
CA ALA A 90 -33.87 -10.12 10.60
C ALA A 90 -33.37 -8.95 9.75
N ASP A 91 -32.77 -7.94 10.39
CA ASP A 91 -32.29 -6.76 9.69
C ASP A 91 -31.07 -7.10 8.82
N LYS A 92 -31.27 -7.06 7.50
CA LYS A 92 -30.23 -7.31 6.49
C LYS A 92 -29.21 -6.17 6.37
N GLU A 93 -29.53 -5.00 6.92
CA GLU A 93 -28.71 -3.79 6.89
C GLU A 93 -28.00 -3.50 8.21
N ALA A 94 -28.21 -4.32 9.24
CA ALA A 94 -27.54 -4.16 10.52
C ALA A 94 -26.02 -4.12 10.32
N ALA A 95 -25.38 -3.07 10.82
CA ALA A 95 -23.93 -2.94 10.81
C ALA A 95 -23.34 -3.43 12.13
N ASP A 96 -22.17 -4.06 12.05
CA ASP A 96 -21.33 -4.35 13.20
C ASP A 96 -20.53 -3.09 13.65
N HIS A 97 -19.63 -3.24 14.64
CA HIS A 97 -18.83 -2.10 15.13
C HIS A 97 -17.83 -1.54 14.12
N ASN A 98 -17.53 -2.27 13.03
CA ASN A 98 -16.70 -1.81 11.93
C ASN A 98 -17.54 -1.26 10.77
N GLY A 99 -18.85 -1.08 10.96
CA GLY A 99 -19.77 -0.68 9.89
C GLY A 99 -20.10 -1.81 8.90
N GLN A 100 -19.62 -3.03 9.12
CA GLN A 100 -19.79 -4.14 8.18
C GLN A 100 -21.17 -4.75 8.32
N ARG A 101 -21.89 -4.77 7.19
CA ARG A 101 -23.21 -5.41 7.04
C ARG A 101 -23.07 -6.90 6.66
N PRO A 102 -24.12 -7.73 6.81
CA PRO A 102 -24.10 -9.11 6.35
C PRO A 102 -23.62 -9.29 4.89
N LEU A 103 -23.95 -8.34 4.01
CA LEU A 103 -23.50 -8.37 2.61
C LEU A 103 -21.98 -8.26 2.48
N HIS A 104 -21.33 -7.34 3.21
CA HIS A 104 -19.87 -7.21 3.28
C HIS A 104 -19.22 -8.52 3.69
N LEU A 105 -19.69 -9.12 4.79
CA LEU A 105 -19.13 -10.35 5.32
C LEU A 105 -19.29 -11.55 4.38
N ALA A 106 -20.42 -11.64 3.68
CA ALA A 106 -20.63 -12.66 2.64
C ALA A 106 -19.64 -12.50 1.49
N VAL A 107 -19.39 -11.27 1.04
CA VAL A 107 -18.44 -10.99 -0.06
C VAL A 107 -17.00 -11.22 0.38
N MET A 108 -16.57 -10.67 1.51
CA MET A 108 -15.21 -10.85 2.03
C MET A 108 -14.84 -12.32 2.20
N SER A 109 -15.82 -13.16 2.57
CA SER A 109 -15.65 -14.60 2.78
C SER A 109 -15.91 -15.44 1.52
N GLY A 110 -16.14 -14.82 0.36
CA GLY A 110 -16.39 -15.51 -0.91
C GLY A 110 -17.69 -16.32 -0.97
N GLN A 111 -18.66 -16.05 -0.09
CA GLN A 111 -19.88 -16.84 0.07
C GLN A 111 -20.96 -16.43 -0.94
N VAL A 112 -20.76 -16.78 -2.22
CA VAL A 112 -21.59 -16.35 -3.35
C VAL A 112 -23.08 -16.69 -3.18
N ALA A 113 -23.39 -17.86 -2.62
CA ALA A 113 -24.79 -18.27 -2.41
C ALA A 113 -25.49 -17.43 -1.34
N ALA A 114 -24.77 -17.04 -0.28
CA ALA A 114 -25.26 -16.13 0.76
C ALA A 114 -25.40 -14.70 0.22
N LEU A 115 -24.39 -14.22 -0.51
CA LEU A 115 -24.41 -12.95 -1.25
C LEU A 115 -25.66 -12.83 -2.12
N ARG A 116 -25.89 -13.81 -3.02
CA ARG A 116 -27.07 -13.81 -3.91
C ARG A 116 -28.39 -13.85 -3.13
N ALA A 117 -28.43 -14.54 -1.99
CA ALA A 117 -29.63 -14.57 -1.14
C ALA A 117 -29.91 -13.22 -0.49
N LEU A 118 -28.88 -12.48 -0.06
CA LEU A 118 -29.00 -11.13 0.47
C LEU A 118 -29.43 -10.13 -0.62
N LEU A 119 -28.80 -10.15 -1.79
CA LEU A 119 -29.17 -9.29 -2.93
C LEU A 119 -30.62 -9.50 -3.36
N ARG A 120 -31.09 -10.76 -3.46
CA ARG A 120 -32.50 -11.08 -3.75
C ARG A 120 -33.48 -10.55 -2.70
N ARG A 121 -33.02 -10.25 -1.50
CA ARG A 121 -33.83 -9.63 -0.43
C ARG A 121 -33.67 -8.11 -0.37
N GLY A 122 -33.03 -7.52 -1.38
CA GLY A 122 -32.81 -6.08 -1.50
C GLY A 122 -31.77 -5.57 -0.52
N ALA A 123 -30.76 -6.37 -0.17
CA ALA A 123 -29.63 -5.88 0.61
C ALA A 123 -28.91 -4.77 -0.17
N ASP A 124 -28.54 -3.69 0.51
CA ASP A 124 -27.88 -2.56 -0.14
C ASP A 124 -26.46 -2.93 -0.59
N LYS A 125 -26.26 -3.02 -1.90
CA LYS A 125 -25.00 -3.34 -2.55
C LYS A 125 -24.04 -2.15 -2.62
N GLU A 126 -24.51 -0.94 -2.35
CA GLU A 126 -23.73 0.30 -2.37
C GLU A 126 -23.36 0.80 -0.96
N ALA A 127 -23.88 0.15 0.09
CA ALA A 127 -23.56 0.53 1.46
C ALA A 127 -22.05 0.47 1.70
N ALA A 128 -21.47 1.58 2.17
CA ALA A 128 -20.11 1.63 2.67
C ALA A 128 -20.04 1.10 4.11
N ASP A 129 -18.94 0.44 4.46
CA ASP A 129 -18.61 0.11 5.85
C ASP A 129 -17.88 1.28 6.54
N GLY A 130 -17.34 1.03 7.75
CA GLY A 130 -16.63 2.05 8.52
C GLY A 130 -15.30 2.53 7.92
N SER A 131 -14.79 1.86 6.89
CA SER A 131 -13.64 2.27 6.07
C SER A 131 -14.06 2.85 4.72
N SER A 132 -15.34 3.20 4.59
CA SER A 132 -15.96 3.67 3.34
C SER A 132 -15.85 2.65 2.17
N ALA A 133 -15.59 1.38 2.46
CA ALA A 133 -15.46 0.34 1.47
C ALA A 133 -16.81 -0.34 1.20
N ARG A 134 -17.27 -0.25 -0.05
CA ARG A 134 -18.44 -1.00 -0.55
C ARG A 134 -18.13 -2.49 -0.80
N PRO A 135 -19.13 -3.38 -0.84
CA PRO A 135 -18.94 -4.80 -1.10
C PRO A 135 -18.16 -5.12 -2.39
N ILE A 136 -18.34 -4.33 -3.45
CA ILE A 136 -17.65 -4.55 -4.74
C ILE A 136 -16.13 -4.36 -4.64
N HIS A 137 -15.65 -3.46 -3.78
CA HIS A 137 -14.22 -3.29 -3.50
C HIS A 137 -13.63 -4.56 -2.89
N TYR A 138 -14.32 -5.17 -1.90
CA TYR A 138 -13.86 -6.41 -1.29
C TYR A 138 -13.84 -7.59 -2.27
N ALA A 139 -14.84 -7.67 -3.17
CA ALA A 139 -14.87 -8.70 -4.21
C ALA A 139 -13.66 -8.58 -5.14
N ALA A 140 -13.31 -7.35 -5.56
CA ALA A 140 -12.17 -7.09 -6.41
C ALA A 140 -10.83 -7.28 -5.68
N LEU A 141 -10.69 -6.76 -4.45
CA LEU A 141 -9.52 -6.88 -3.59
C LEU A 141 -9.13 -8.33 -3.31
N LYS A 142 -10.12 -9.22 -3.18
CA LYS A 142 -9.89 -10.66 -2.94
C LYS A 142 -9.90 -11.51 -4.21
N GLY A 143 -10.21 -10.92 -5.36
CA GLY A 143 -10.32 -11.65 -6.63
C GLY A 143 -11.49 -12.65 -6.66
N TRP A 144 -12.55 -12.40 -5.87
CA TRP A 144 -13.73 -13.26 -5.84
C TRP A 144 -14.61 -13.05 -7.08
N VAL A 145 -14.19 -13.56 -8.23
CA VAL A 145 -14.84 -13.38 -9.54
C VAL A 145 -16.35 -13.67 -9.49
N ALA A 146 -16.76 -14.77 -8.88
CA ALA A 146 -18.18 -15.14 -8.80
C ALA A 146 -19.00 -14.21 -7.87
N ALA A 147 -18.37 -13.62 -6.85
CA ALA A 147 -19.01 -12.62 -6.01
C ALA A 147 -19.09 -11.27 -6.74
N LEU A 148 -18.02 -10.89 -7.43
CA LEU A 148 -17.94 -9.70 -8.27
C LEU A 148 -18.99 -9.72 -9.38
N GLN A 149 -19.11 -10.84 -10.10
CA GLN A 149 -20.15 -11.06 -11.10
C GLN A 149 -21.55 -10.90 -10.49
N ALA A 150 -21.81 -11.52 -9.33
CA ALA A 150 -23.12 -11.43 -8.69
C ALA A 150 -23.48 -10.01 -8.24
N LEU A 151 -22.49 -9.19 -7.86
CA LEU A 151 -22.70 -7.77 -7.55
C LEU A 151 -22.99 -6.96 -8.81
N LEU A 152 -22.21 -7.16 -9.88
CA LEU A 152 -22.41 -6.50 -11.17
C LEU A 152 -23.77 -6.86 -11.80
N ASP A 153 -24.16 -8.14 -11.78
CA ASP A 153 -25.49 -8.60 -12.20
C ASP A 153 -26.61 -7.95 -11.38
N GLY A 154 -26.33 -7.63 -10.11
CA GLY A 154 -27.21 -6.90 -9.21
C GLY A 154 -27.25 -5.39 -9.46
N GLY A 155 -26.47 -4.90 -10.42
CA GLY A 155 -26.33 -3.49 -10.80
C GLY A 155 -25.42 -2.69 -9.88
N ALA A 156 -24.45 -3.33 -9.22
CA ALA A 156 -23.49 -2.61 -8.37
C ALA A 156 -22.67 -1.64 -9.22
N ASP A 157 -22.34 -0.48 -8.66
CA ASP A 157 -21.51 0.51 -9.33
C ASP A 157 -20.08 -0.02 -9.49
N LYS A 158 -19.72 -0.38 -10.72
CA LYS A 158 -18.42 -0.94 -11.11
C LYS A 158 -17.27 0.08 -10.97
N ASP A 159 -17.60 1.37 -10.95
CA ASP A 159 -16.67 2.49 -10.85
C ASP A 159 -16.79 3.21 -9.50
N ALA A 160 -17.46 2.58 -8.53
CA ALA A 160 -17.50 3.07 -7.16
C ALA A 160 -16.09 3.35 -6.65
N VAL A 161 -15.92 4.47 -5.94
CA VAL A 161 -14.65 4.82 -5.30
C VAL A 161 -14.76 4.61 -3.79
N ASP A 162 -13.68 4.11 -3.18
CA ASP A 162 -13.52 4.22 -1.73
C ASP A 162 -13.07 5.64 -1.35
N GLU A 163 -13.54 6.16 -0.22
CA GLU A 163 -13.27 7.54 0.18
C GLU A 163 -11.84 7.76 0.73
N GLU A 164 -11.14 6.69 1.13
CA GLU A 164 -9.82 6.79 1.77
C GLU A 164 -8.72 6.98 0.72
N SER A 165 -8.74 6.17 -0.34
CA SER A 165 -7.71 6.14 -1.38
C SER A 165 -8.21 6.62 -2.74
N GLY A 166 -9.53 6.68 -2.95
CA GLY A 166 -10.13 6.92 -4.27
C GLY A 166 -10.02 5.72 -5.22
N TYR A 167 -9.78 4.51 -4.71
CA TYR A 167 -9.63 3.33 -5.56
C TYR A 167 -10.99 2.83 -6.03
N THR A 168 -11.04 2.52 -7.32
CA THR A 168 -12.15 1.74 -7.89
C THR A 168 -11.91 0.23 -7.71
N PRO A 169 -12.94 -0.63 -7.89
CA PRO A 169 -12.75 -2.08 -7.98
C PRO A 169 -11.64 -2.48 -8.96
N LEU A 170 -11.49 -1.75 -10.07
CA LEU A 170 -10.47 -2.03 -11.07
C LEU A 170 -9.05 -1.77 -10.54
N HIS A 171 -8.85 -0.73 -9.72
CA HIS A 171 -7.59 -0.48 -9.01
C HIS A 171 -7.21 -1.65 -8.09
N PHE A 172 -8.16 -2.12 -7.27
CA PHE A 172 -7.94 -3.24 -6.36
C PHE A 172 -7.59 -4.53 -7.12
N ALA A 173 -8.32 -4.85 -8.20
CA ALA A 173 -8.04 -6.02 -9.02
C ALA A 173 -6.67 -5.95 -9.71
N ALA A 174 -6.28 -4.77 -10.20
CA ALA A 174 -5.00 -4.53 -10.86
C ALA A 174 -3.82 -4.65 -9.88
N ALA A 175 -3.89 -3.97 -8.74
CA ALA A 175 -2.84 -3.97 -7.71
C ALA A 175 -2.55 -5.38 -7.15
N ASN A 176 -3.58 -6.22 -7.03
CA ASN A 176 -3.48 -7.58 -6.48
C ASN A 176 -3.29 -8.66 -7.56
N GLY A 177 -3.19 -8.28 -8.84
CA GLY A 177 -2.96 -9.23 -9.94
C GLY A 177 -4.13 -10.19 -10.19
N HIS A 178 -5.35 -9.82 -9.80
CA HIS A 178 -6.54 -10.66 -9.95
C HIS A 178 -7.09 -10.58 -11.38
N VAL A 179 -6.36 -11.18 -12.33
CA VAL A 179 -6.62 -11.10 -13.78
C VAL A 179 -8.07 -11.41 -14.17
N ALA A 180 -8.67 -12.46 -13.62
CA ALA A 180 -10.05 -12.81 -13.97
C ALA A 180 -11.08 -11.78 -13.44
N ALA A 181 -10.84 -11.18 -12.28
CA ALA A 181 -11.67 -10.11 -11.75
C ALA A 181 -11.49 -8.80 -12.56
N LEU A 182 -10.24 -8.51 -12.95
CA LEU A 182 -9.88 -7.39 -13.80
C LEU A 182 -10.57 -7.49 -15.17
N GLN A 183 -10.48 -8.65 -15.83
CA GLN A 183 -11.14 -8.91 -17.10
C GLN A 183 -12.65 -8.72 -17.00
N LEU A 184 -13.27 -9.27 -15.96
CA LEU A 184 -14.70 -9.12 -15.73
C LEU A 184 -15.14 -7.65 -15.57
N LEU A 185 -14.38 -6.85 -14.82
CA LEU A 185 -14.67 -5.42 -14.66
C LEU A 185 -14.55 -4.66 -15.99
N LEU A 186 -13.49 -4.92 -16.75
CA LEU A 186 -13.29 -4.32 -18.08
C LEU A 186 -14.37 -4.76 -19.07
N ASP A 187 -14.78 -6.03 -19.06
CA ASP A 187 -15.86 -6.55 -19.90
C ASP A 187 -17.22 -5.94 -19.52
N SER A 188 -17.39 -5.55 -18.25
CA SER A 188 -18.55 -4.81 -17.76
C SER A 188 -18.46 -3.30 -18.03
N GLY A 189 -17.40 -2.84 -18.69
CA GLY A 189 -17.16 -1.46 -19.07
C GLY A 189 -16.75 -0.55 -17.92
N ALA A 190 -16.03 -1.07 -16.91
CA ALA A 190 -15.38 -0.24 -15.89
C ALA A 190 -14.36 0.70 -16.53
N ASP A 191 -14.20 1.89 -15.95
CA ASP A 191 -13.27 2.89 -16.45
C ASP A 191 -11.82 2.49 -16.14
N LYS A 192 -11.11 2.11 -17.19
CA LYS A 192 -9.68 1.75 -17.14
C LYS A 192 -8.75 2.94 -16.94
N GLU A 193 -9.23 4.16 -17.13
CA GLU A 193 -8.50 5.42 -16.92
C GLU A 193 -8.92 6.13 -15.64
N ALA A 194 -9.74 5.49 -14.79
CA ALA A 194 -10.09 6.04 -13.49
C ALA A 194 -8.82 6.38 -12.70
N VAL A 195 -8.83 7.53 -12.02
CA VAL A 195 -7.70 8.00 -11.20
C VAL A 195 -8.06 7.96 -9.72
N ASP A 196 -7.10 7.52 -8.91
CA ASP A 196 -7.19 7.58 -7.45
C ASP A 196 -6.86 8.98 -6.90
N ALA A 197 -6.85 9.13 -5.57
CA ALA A 197 -6.56 10.39 -4.90
C ALA A 197 -5.13 10.93 -5.15
N SER A 198 -4.21 10.08 -5.62
CA SER A 198 -2.84 10.43 -6.01
C SER A 198 -2.66 10.62 -7.52
N GLY A 199 -3.75 10.54 -8.29
CA GLY A 199 -3.74 10.58 -9.76
C GLY A 199 -3.31 9.27 -10.42
N GLY A 200 -3.10 8.19 -9.65
CA GLY A 200 -2.70 6.89 -10.16
C GLY A 200 -3.87 6.18 -10.84
N THR A 201 -3.59 5.49 -11.95
CA THR A 201 -4.57 4.66 -12.69
C THR A 201 -4.41 3.18 -12.35
N PRO A 202 -5.35 2.28 -12.70
CA PRO A 202 -5.18 0.84 -12.53
C PRO A 202 -3.87 0.31 -13.15
N LEU A 203 -3.44 0.87 -14.28
CA LEU A 203 -2.17 0.51 -14.93
C LEU A 203 -0.96 0.87 -14.05
N HIS A 204 -0.97 2.04 -13.41
CA HIS A 204 0.07 2.44 -12.45
C HIS A 204 0.16 1.45 -11.29
N HIS A 205 -0.97 1.04 -10.72
CA HIS A 205 -0.98 0.09 -9.60
C HIS A 205 -0.56 -1.32 -9.99
N ALA A 206 -0.97 -1.82 -11.16
CA ALA A 206 -0.46 -3.09 -11.68
C ALA A 206 1.07 -3.04 -11.84
N THR A 207 1.60 -1.91 -12.34
CA THR A 207 3.03 -1.69 -12.51
C THR A 207 3.76 -1.63 -11.17
N LEU A 208 3.31 -0.80 -10.24
CA LEU A 208 3.93 -0.60 -8.92
C LEU A 208 3.99 -1.89 -8.10
N LYS A 209 3.04 -2.80 -8.32
CA LYS A 209 2.95 -4.11 -7.64
C LYS A 209 3.56 -5.25 -8.45
N GLY A 210 4.20 -4.98 -9.60
CA GLY A 210 4.85 -5.99 -10.43
C GLY A 210 3.89 -7.00 -11.09
N GLN A 211 2.60 -6.65 -11.25
CA GLN A 211 1.54 -7.55 -11.72
C GLN A 211 1.51 -7.62 -13.26
N VAL A 212 2.50 -8.30 -13.85
CA VAL A 212 2.71 -8.37 -15.31
C VAL A 212 1.47 -8.83 -16.07
N ALA A 213 0.77 -9.87 -15.59
CA ALA A 213 -0.41 -10.38 -16.30
C ALA A 213 -1.60 -9.40 -16.27
N ALA A 214 -1.79 -8.69 -15.15
CA ALA A 214 -2.83 -7.66 -15.06
C ALA A 214 -2.48 -6.44 -15.94
N LEU A 215 -1.20 -6.03 -15.94
CA LEU A 215 -0.67 -4.99 -16.81
C LEU A 215 -0.92 -5.32 -18.29
N GLN A 216 -0.56 -6.53 -18.74
CA GLN A 216 -0.76 -6.97 -20.12
C GLN A 216 -2.24 -6.90 -20.51
N VAL A 217 -3.15 -7.37 -19.66
CA VAL A 217 -4.59 -7.27 -19.91
C VAL A 217 -5.05 -5.81 -20.03
N LEU A 218 -4.61 -4.91 -19.15
CA LEU A 218 -4.96 -3.49 -19.24
C LEU A 218 -4.49 -2.89 -20.56
N LEU A 219 -3.25 -3.16 -20.96
CA LEU A 219 -2.67 -2.70 -22.23
C LEU A 219 -3.39 -3.30 -23.45
N ASP A 220 -3.79 -4.56 -23.40
CA ASP A 220 -4.58 -5.22 -24.45
C ASP A 220 -5.99 -4.64 -24.58
N ARG A 221 -6.56 -4.15 -23.47
CA ARG A 221 -7.84 -3.44 -23.46
C ARG A 221 -7.69 -1.94 -23.73
N GLY A 222 -6.51 -1.52 -24.17
CA GLY A 222 -6.22 -0.16 -24.62
C GLY A 222 -6.12 0.86 -23.48
N ALA A 223 -5.68 0.44 -22.29
CA ALA A 223 -5.33 1.39 -21.24
C ALA A 223 -4.19 2.31 -21.71
N ASP A 224 -4.24 3.58 -21.34
CA ASP A 224 -3.21 4.54 -21.74
C ASP A 224 -1.90 4.27 -20.99
N LYS A 225 -0.94 3.71 -21.73
CA LYS A 225 0.43 3.47 -21.23
C LYS A 225 1.19 4.75 -20.92
N GLU A 226 0.73 5.90 -21.44
CA GLU A 226 1.34 7.21 -21.24
C GLU A 226 0.62 8.06 -20.19
N ALA A 227 -0.43 7.52 -19.54
CA ALA A 227 -1.12 8.21 -18.46
C ALA A 227 -0.13 8.69 -17.42
N ALA A 228 -0.25 9.96 -17.01
CA ALA A 228 0.59 10.57 -16.00
C ALA A 228 -0.12 10.57 -14.65
N GLY A 229 0.51 10.02 -13.62
CA GLY A 229 0.07 10.14 -12.24
C GLY A 229 0.25 11.55 -11.69
N GLY A 230 -0.12 11.78 -10.41
CA GLY A 230 -0.12 13.12 -9.80
C GLY A 230 1.23 13.83 -9.62
N SER A 231 2.34 13.23 -10.08
CA SER A 231 3.67 13.87 -10.14
C SER A 231 4.27 13.85 -11.56
N GLY A 232 3.43 13.62 -12.58
CA GLY A 232 3.87 13.42 -13.96
C GLY A 232 4.44 12.01 -14.24
N ARG A 233 4.58 11.16 -13.22
CA ARG A 233 5.13 9.80 -13.36
C ARG A 233 4.17 8.90 -14.14
N ARG A 234 4.69 8.30 -15.20
CA ARG A 234 4.03 7.24 -16.00
C ARG A 234 4.40 5.85 -15.52
N ALA A 235 3.67 4.82 -15.95
CA ALA A 235 3.94 3.40 -15.64
C ALA A 235 5.42 3.00 -15.82
N LEU A 236 6.07 3.44 -16.91
CA LEU A 236 7.47 3.09 -17.18
C LEU A 236 8.46 3.62 -16.10
N HIS A 237 8.15 4.75 -15.45
CA HIS A 237 8.95 5.27 -14.33
C HIS A 237 8.91 4.33 -13.12
N TYR A 238 7.71 3.85 -12.75
CA TYR A 238 7.55 2.94 -11.61
C TYR A 238 8.20 1.57 -11.89
N ALA A 239 8.10 1.05 -13.12
CA ALA A 239 8.77 -0.18 -13.52
C ALA A 239 10.31 -0.05 -13.40
N ALA A 240 10.85 1.09 -13.82
CA ALA A 240 12.28 1.37 -13.73
C ALA A 240 12.77 1.56 -12.29
N LEU A 241 11.99 2.26 -11.45
CA LEU A 241 12.26 2.44 -10.01
C LEU A 241 12.34 1.08 -9.27
N ASN A 242 11.37 0.20 -9.50
CA ASN A 242 11.30 -1.10 -8.85
C ASN A 242 12.29 -2.14 -9.41
N GLY A 243 12.81 -1.91 -10.62
CA GLY A 243 13.63 -2.89 -11.33
C GLY A 243 12.83 -4.04 -11.96
N ASP A 244 11.53 -3.86 -12.16
CA ASP A 244 10.61 -4.89 -12.66
C ASP A 244 10.80 -5.10 -14.18
N VAL A 245 11.85 -5.83 -14.55
CA VAL A 245 12.25 -6.06 -15.96
C VAL A 245 11.12 -6.60 -16.83
N ALA A 246 10.27 -7.48 -16.30
CA ALA A 246 9.15 -8.05 -17.06
C ALA A 246 8.07 -6.99 -17.39
N VAL A 247 7.72 -6.13 -16.42
CA VAL A 247 6.79 -5.01 -16.61
C VAL A 247 7.41 -3.99 -17.58
N LEU A 248 8.68 -3.66 -17.37
CA LEU A 248 9.45 -2.74 -18.20
C LEU A 248 9.47 -3.19 -19.67
N ARG A 249 9.80 -4.46 -19.95
CA ARG A 249 9.78 -5.03 -21.30
C ARG A 249 8.37 -5.00 -21.89
N ALA A 250 7.34 -5.39 -21.14
CA ALA A 250 5.96 -5.37 -21.62
C ALA A 250 5.49 -3.97 -22.03
N LEU A 251 5.92 -2.92 -21.33
CA LEU A 251 5.63 -1.52 -21.68
C LEU A 251 6.41 -1.09 -22.94
N LEU A 252 7.71 -1.38 -22.99
CA LEU A 252 8.58 -1.00 -24.11
C LEU A 252 8.20 -1.72 -25.42
N GLU A 253 7.79 -2.98 -25.36
CA GLU A 253 7.25 -3.74 -26.50
C GLU A 253 6.00 -3.09 -27.10
N ARG A 254 5.26 -2.32 -26.30
CA ARG A 254 4.11 -1.50 -26.75
C ARG A 254 4.48 -0.06 -27.07
N SER A 255 5.77 0.20 -27.27
CA SER A 255 6.34 1.52 -27.59
C SER A 255 6.01 2.56 -26.53
N ALA A 256 6.07 2.20 -25.24
CA ALA A 256 6.01 3.18 -24.16
C ALA A 256 7.17 4.18 -24.30
N ASP A 257 6.90 5.46 -24.02
CA ASP A 257 7.89 6.52 -24.15
C ASP A 257 8.98 6.40 -23.08
N LYS A 258 10.13 5.86 -23.49
CA LYS A 258 11.32 5.72 -22.65
C LYS A 258 11.99 7.05 -22.29
N GLU A 259 11.64 8.13 -22.98
CA GLU A 259 12.13 9.49 -22.70
C GLU A 259 11.10 10.34 -21.95
N ALA A 260 9.97 9.76 -21.57
CA ALA A 260 8.97 10.44 -20.78
C ALA A 260 9.62 11.07 -19.54
N ALA A 261 9.35 12.34 -19.30
CA ALA A 261 9.85 13.05 -18.14
C ALA A 261 8.69 13.38 -17.19
N ASP A 262 8.91 13.17 -15.89
CA ASP A 262 7.98 13.61 -14.85
C ASP A 262 8.07 15.13 -14.59
N GLU A 263 7.36 15.65 -13.59
CA GLU A 263 7.37 17.08 -13.26
C GLU A 263 8.76 17.63 -12.86
N ALA A 264 9.66 16.77 -12.39
CA ALA A 264 11.04 17.14 -12.07
C ALA A 264 11.99 17.00 -13.28
N GLY A 265 11.49 16.56 -14.43
CA GLY A 265 12.30 16.26 -15.61
C GLY A 265 12.96 14.88 -15.56
N LEU A 266 12.61 14.01 -14.61
CA LEU A 266 13.25 12.71 -14.45
C LEU A 266 12.66 11.69 -15.42
N THR A 267 13.53 11.04 -16.18
CA THR A 267 13.17 9.92 -17.08
C THR A 267 13.21 8.56 -16.36
N PRO A 268 12.62 7.49 -16.90
CA PRO A 268 12.74 6.14 -16.36
C PRO A 268 14.20 5.71 -16.09
N LEU A 269 15.13 6.15 -16.94
CA LEU A 269 16.56 5.84 -16.76
C LEU A 269 17.15 6.50 -15.50
N HIS A 270 16.69 7.69 -15.12
CA HIS A 270 17.07 8.32 -13.85
C HIS A 270 16.62 7.48 -12.65
N TYR A 271 15.39 6.95 -12.70
CA TYR A 271 14.82 6.11 -11.65
C TYR A 271 15.53 4.76 -11.52
N ALA A 272 15.85 4.11 -12.64
CA ALA A 272 16.67 2.89 -12.60
C ALA A 272 18.07 3.17 -12.05
N ALA A 273 18.64 4.34 -12.34
CA ALA A 273 19.98 4.70 -11.89
C ALA A 273 20.07 5.02 -10.40
N VAL A 274 19.11 5.77 -9.85
CA VAL A 274 19.08 6.15 -8.43
C VAL A 274 18.90 4.93 -7.51
N GLU A 275 18.02 3.99 -7.88
CA GLU A 275 17.75 2.77 -7.09
C GLU A 275 18.74 1.63 -7.36
N GLY A 276 19.68 1.81 -8.31
CA GLY A 276 20.68 0.78 -8.58
C GLY A 276 20.15 -0.42 -9.38
N GLN A 277 19.07 -0.24 -10.14
CA GLN A 277 18.38 -1.31 -10.86
C GLN A 277 19.09 -1.69 -12.15
N VAL A 278 20.23 -2.38 -12.02
CA VAL A 278 21.15 -2.69 -13.14
C VAL A 278 20.44 -3.35 -14.32
N ALA A 279 19.59 -4.35 -14.09
CA ALA A 279 18.92 -5.07 -15.16
C ALA A 279 17.88 -4.19 -15.89
N ALA A 280 17.10 -3.39 -15.16
CA ALA A 280 16.15 -2.45 -15.76
C ALA A 280 16.88 -1.34 -16.54
N LEU A 281 17.98 -0.84 -15.99
CA LEU A 281 18.85 0.12 -16.66
C LEU A 281 19.40 -0.44 -17.98
N GLN A 282 19.89 -1.68 -18.00
CA GLN A 282 20.34 -2.35 -19.22
C GLN A 282 19.23 -2.44 -20.26
N VAL A 283 18.02 -2.87 -19.89
CA VAL A 283 16.88 -2.94 -20.81
C VAL A 283 16.54 -1.58 -21.42
N LEU A 284 16.54 -0.51 -20.61
CA LEU A 284 16.29 0.85 -21.09
C LEU A 284 17.36 1.29 -22.10
N LEU A 285 18.64 1.05 -21.80
CA LEU A 285 19.76 1.38 -22.68
C LEU A 285 19.73 0.58 -23.99
N GLU A 286 19.46 -0.73 -23.91
CA GLU A 286 19.26 -1.61 -25.08
C GLU A 286 18.10 -1.13 -25.96
N SER A 287 17.07 -0.55 -25.35
CA SER A 287 15.92 0.03 -26.03
C SER A 287 16.19 1.43 -26.59
N GLY A 288 17.41 1.94 -26.42
CA GLY A 288 17.90 3.21 -26.94
C GLY A 288 17.57 4.42 -26.06
N ALA A 289 17.40 4.25 -24.75
CA ALA A 289 17.13 5.38 -23.85
C ALA A 289 18.29 6.39 -23.83
N ASP A 290 17.99 7.69 -23.77
CA ASP A 290 19.03 8.71 -23.70
C ASP A 290 19.72 8.70 -22.33
N LYS A 291 20.89 8.07 -22.32
CA LYS A 291 21.80 8.00 -21.18
C LYS A 291 22.35 9.36 -20.71
N GLN A 292 22.19 10.41 -21.52
CA GLN A 292 22.61 11.78 -21.24
C GLN A 292 21.42 12.73 -21.00
N ALA A 293 20.20 12.20 -20.90
CA ALA A 293 19.03 12.98 -20.52
C ALA A 293 19.31 13.76 -19.23
N VAL A 294 18.82 14.99 -19.16
CA VAL A 294 18.98 15.87 -17.99
C VAL A 294 17.62 16.19 -17.38
N ASP A 295 17.58 16.18 -16.06
CA ASP A 295 16.42 16.64 -15.30
C ASP A 295 16.33 18.18 -15.26
N GLY A 296 15.33 18.72 -14.54
CA GLY A 296 15.15 20.16 -14.36
C GLY A 296 16.31 20.88 -13.64
N SER A 297 17.24 20.14 -13.03
CA SER A 297 18.44 20.65 -12.36
C SER A 297 19.72 20.49 -13.20
N GLY A 298 19.63 19.88 -14.38
CA GLY A 298 20.79 19.55 -15.21
C GLY A 298 21.58 18.33 -14.69
N ALA A 299 20.97 17.47 -13.88
CA ALA A 299 21.53 16.20 -13.44
C ALA A 299 21.14 15.09 -14.43
N THR A 300 22.03 14.10 -14.59
CA THR A 300 21.86 12.97 -15.52
C THR A 300 21.70 11.67 -14.73
N PRO A 301 21.28 10.54 -15.32
CA PRO A 301 21.19 9.26 -14.61
C PRO A 301 22.50 8.88 -13.91
N LEU A 302 23.65 9.19 -14.51
CA LEU A 302 24.96 8.96 -13.92
C LEU A 302 25.18 9.77 -12.64
N HIS A 303 24.76 11.05 -12.60
CA HIS A 303 24.84 11.85 -11.38
C HIS A 303 24.05 11.22 -10.23
N TYR A 304 22.86 10.67 -10.51
CA TYR A 304 22.04 9.97 -9.52
C TYR A 304 22.68 8.68 -9.00
N ALA A 305 23.23 7.86 -9.90
CA ALA A 305 23.99 6.65 -9.53
C ALA A 305 25.19 6.99 -8.62
N VAL A 306 25.87 8.11 -8.90
CA VAL A 306 26.99 8.59 -8.09
C VAL A 306 26.54 9.05 -6.71
N VAL A 307 25.50 9.89 -6.61
CA VAL A 307 24.99 10.38 -5.32
C VAL A 307 24.59 9.22 -4.40
N LYS A 308 24.00 8.17 -4.97
CA LYS A 308 23.54 6.99 -4.22
C LYS A 308 24.60 5.90 -4.04
N GLY A 309 25.79 6.06 -4.61
CA GLY A 309 26.86 5.07 -4.50
C GLY A 309 26.61 3.78 -5.28
N GLN A 310 25.79 3.81 -6.33
CA GLN A 310 25.40 2.64 -7.12
C GLN A 310 26.51 2.25 -8.12
N VAL A 311 27.59 1.65 -7.63
CA VAL A 311 28.81 1.35 -8.42
C VAL A 311 28.54 0.45 -9.62
N ALA A 312 27.66 -0.55 -9.49
CA ALA A 312 27.33 -1.46 -10.59
C ALA A 312 26.58 -0.74 -11.72
N THR A 313 25.58 0.08 -11.38
CA THR A 313 24.86 0.94 -12.32
C THR A 313 25.80 1.95 -12.98
N LEU A 314 26.68 2.56 -12.20
CA LEU A 314 27.69 3.49 -12.69
C LEU A 314 28.59 2.84 -13.75
N ARG A 315 29.03 1.60 -13.50
CA ARG A 315 29.80 0.82 -14.48
C ARG A 315 29.04 0.62 -15.78
N VAL A 316 27.78 0.19 -15.72
CA VAL A 316 26.96 -0.02 -16.93
C VAL A 316 26.76 1.27 -17.71
N LEU A 317 26.51 2.40 -17.04
CA LEU A 317 26.39 3.70 -17.71
C LEU A 317 27.69 4.13 -18.40
N LEU A 318 28.84 3.89 -17.76
CA LEU A 318 30.16 4.22 -18.31
C LEU A 318 30.52 3.31 -19.50
N GLU A 319 30.33 1.98 -19.37
CA GLU A 319 30.51 1.00 -20.46
C GLU A 319 29.59 1.28 -21.64
N GLY A 320 28.36 1.74 -21.36
CA GLY A 320 27.41 2.21 -22.36
C GLY A 320 27.85 3.48 -23.07
N GLY A 321 28.95 4.13 -22.68
CA GLY A 321 29.52 5.32 -23.31
C GLY A 321 28.93 6.65 -22.84
N CYS A 322 28.42 6.74 -21.60
CA CYS A 322 28.05 8.03 -21.00
C CYS A 322 29.25 8.98 -20.93
N ARG A 323 29.12 10.21 -21.44
CA ARG A 323 30.18 11.23 -21.38
C ARG A 323 30.14 11.98 -20.04
N ALA A 324 30.30 11.29 -18.92
CA ALA A 324 30.46 11.92 -17.61
C ALA A 324 31.74 11.45 -16.91
N THR A 325 32.77 11.18 -17.70
CA THR A 325 34.14 11.08 -17.21
C THR A 325 34.67 12.47 -16.84
N VAL A 326 35.73 12.52 -16.03
CA VAL A 326 36.38 13.77 -15.54
C VAL A 326 36.58 14.83 -16.63
N ALA A 327 36.83 14.41 -17.88
CA ALA A 327 37.04 15.30 -19.01
C ALA A 327 35.75 15.90 -19.61
N ALA A 328 34.59 15.25 -19.44
CA ALA A 328 33.36 15.59 -20.15
C ALA A 328 32.37 16.45 -19.34
N ASP A 329 32.38 16.37 -18.01
CA ASP A 329 31.52 17.17 -17.12
C ASP A 329 32.29 18.17 -16.24
N GLY A 330 33.59 18.37 -16.52
CA GLY A 330 34.48 19.19 -15.70
C GLY A 330 34.72 18.62 -14.29
N GLY A 331 34.63 17.30 -14.11
CA GLY A 331 34.80 16.61 -12.84
C GLY A 331 33.64 16.82 -11.86
N LYS A 332 32.46 17.21 -12.34
CA LYS A 332 31.27 17.44 -11.50
C LYS A 332 30.86 16.14 -10.77
N ALA A 333 30.78 15.02 -11.48
CA ALA A 333 30.45 13.71 -10.92
C ALA A 333 31.46 13.26 -9.86
N VAL A 334 32.76 13.42 -10.10
CA VAL A 334 33.79 13.08 -9.09
C VAL A 334 33.67 13.97 -7.85
N ARG A 335 33.47 15.28 -8.01
CA ARG A 335 33.25 16.18 -6.86
C ARG A 335 32.01 15.79 -6.05
N ILE A 336 30.92 15.42 -6.73
CA ILE A 336 29.71 14.93 -6.07
C ILE A 336 30.01 13.62 -5.32
N ALA A 337 30.67 12.64 -5.95
CA ALA A 337 31.03 11.37 -5.32
C ALA A 337 31.81 11.59 -4.02
N LEU A 338 32.81 12.48 -4.03
CA LEU A 338 33.62 12.79 -2.85
C LEU A 338 32.82 13.52 -1.77
N ARG A 339 31.99 14.49 -2.16
CA ARG A 339 31.13 15.23 -1.23
C ARG A 339 30.17 14.30 -0.49
N GLU A 340 29.59 13.33 -1.20
CA GLU A 340 28.66 12.35 -0.65
C GLU A 340 29.35 11.13 0.02
N GLY A 341 30.69 11.06 0.02
CA GLY A 341 31.45 9.95 0.63
C GLY A 341 31.47 8.64 -0.17
N GLN A 342 31.12 8.71 -1.46
CA GLN A 342 31.03 7.55 -2.35
C GLN A 342 32.39 7.24 -2.98
N HIS A 343 33.34 6.79 -2.16
CA HIS A 343 34.74 6.58 -2.57
C HIS A 343 34.90 5.61 -3.76
N ALA A 344 34.19 4.49 -3.75
CA ALA A 344 34.24 3.52 -4.83
C ALA A 344 33.70 4.07 -6.18
N ALA A 345 32.67 4.93 -6.11
CA ALA A 345 32.16 5.62 -7.30
C ALA A 345 33.18 6.66 -7.81
N ALA A 346 33.84 7.40 -6.91
CA ALA A 346 34.89 8.35 -7.27
C ALA A 346 36.09 7.65 -7.92
N GLU A 347 36.56 6.54 -7.36
CA GLU A 347 37.64 5.73 -7.92
C GLU A 347 37.30 5.20 -9.31
N LEU A 348 36.09 4.66 -9.50
CA LEU A 348 35.64 4.16 -10.80
C LEU A 348 35.60 5.28 -11.86
N LEU A 349 35.06 6.45 -11.51
CA LEU A 349 35.02 7.61 -12.42
C LEU A 349 36.41 8.11 -12.81
N ILE A 350 37.36 8.09 -11.86
CA ILE A 350 38.76 8.48 -12.12
C ILE A 350 39.43 7.45 -13.05
N ALA A 351 39.22 6.16 -12.81
CA ALA A 351 39.79 5.08 -13.61
C ALA A 351 39.30 5.12 -15.06
N GLU A 352 37.99 5.25 -15.29
CA GLU A 352 37.40 5.33 -16.63
C GLU A 352 37.75 6.66 -17.34
N GLY A 353 37.86 7.76 -16.59
CA GLY A 353 38.33 9.03 -17.13
C GLY A 353 39.79 9.00 -17.59
N ALA A 354 40.64 8.20 -16.96
CA ALA A 354 42.01 7.97 -17.40
C ALA A 354 42.09 7.10 -18.67
N ALA A 355 41.15 6.16 -18.86
CA ALA A 355 41.08 5.33 -20.06
C ALA A 355 40.59 6.09 -21.30
N ALA A 356 39.71 7.09 -21.12
CA ALA A 356 39.10 7.84 -22.22
C ALA A 356 39.99 8.96 -22.81
N ALA A 357 41.11 9.29 -22.18
CA ALA A 357 41.90 10.46 -22.54
C ALA A 357 43.21 10.07 -23.25
N THR A 358 43.36 10.50 -24.50
CA THR A 358 44.51 10.22 -25.37
C THR A 358 45.76 11.03 -24.97
N GLY A 359 46.37 10.71 -23.83
CA GLY A 359 47.64 11.28 -23.34
C GLY A 359 48.63 10.19 -22.92
N SER A 360 49.92 10.53 -22.76
CA SER A 360 50.93 9.52 -22.39
C SER A 360 50.67 8.96 -20.99
N ALA A 361 50.97 7.68 -20.78
CA ALA A 361 50.73 6.97 -19.52
C ALA A 361 51.35 7.66 -18.28
N GLU A 362 52.45 8.39 -18.46
CA GLU A 362 53.13 9.14 -17.39
C GLU A 362 52.39 10.42 -16.99
N GLN A 363 51.85 11.17 -17.96
CA GLN A 363 51.04 12.36 -17.68
C GLN A 363 49.75 11.99 -16.94
N TRP A 364 49.17 10.83 -17.28
CA TRP A 364 48.00 10.29 -16.59
C TRP A 364 48.31 9.69 -15.23
N ALA A 365 49.44 9.00 -15.06
CA ALA A 365 49.86 8.53 -13.75
C ALA A 365 50.06 9.70 -12.77
N ALA A 366 50.69 10.79 -13.23
CA ALA A 366 50.86 12.02 -12.46
C ALA A 366 49.53 12.70 -12.15
N PHE A 367 48.60 12.77 -13.10
CA PHE A 367 47.26 13.33 -12.88
C PHE A 367 46.41 12.47 -11.95
N ALA A 368 46.38 11.15 -12.11
CA ALA A 368 45.67 10.22 -11.23
C ALA A 368 46.26 10.18 -9.81
N GLN A 369 47.57 10.38 -9.67
CA GLN A 369 48.23 10.52 -8.37
C GLN A 369 47.91 11.87 -7.72
N TRP A 370 47.88 12.96 -8.50
CA TRP A 370 47.43 14.27 -8.05
C TRP A 370 45.96 14.25 -7.61
N GLN A 371 45.09 13.60 -8.39
CA GLN A 371 43.67 13.43 -8.07
C GLN A 371 43.47 12.57 -6.83
N ARG A 372 44.19 11.44 -6.68
CA ARG A 372 44.15 10.63 -5.44
C ARG A 372 44.62 11.43 -4.22
N GLY A 373 45.65 12.26 -4.38
CA GLY A 373 46.09 13.20 -3.34
C GLY A 373 45.03 14.26 -3.02
N ARG A 374 44.35 14.80 -4.03
CA ARG A 374 43.29 15.80 -3.87
C ARG A 374 42.02 15.20 -3.25
N VAL A 375 41.68 13.96 -3.61
CA VAL A 375 40.61 13.15 -3.00
C VAL A 375 40.91 12.94 -1.52
N ALA A 376 42.12 12.48 -1.17
CA ALA A 376 42.54 12.31 0.21
C ALA A 376 42.49 13.63 0.99
N GLN A 377 42.88 14.74 0.35
CA GLN A 377 42.80 16.08 0.94
C GLN A 377 41.35 16.51 1.20
N LEU A 378 40.45 16.35 0.23
CA LEU A 378 39.03 16.72 0.36
C LEU A 378 38.30 15.84 1.40
N VAL A 379 38.67 14.57 1.51
CA VAL A 379 38.17 13.66 2.55
C VAL A 379 38.64 14.12 3.93
N ALA A 380 39.93 14.47 4.08
CA ALA A 380 40.45 15.02 5.33
C ALA A 380 39.80 16.37 5.69
N GLU A 381 39.56 17.25 4.72
CA GLU A 381 38.85 18.52 4.91
C GLU A 381 37.40 18.31 5.36
N ARG A 382 36.71 17.28 4.85
CA ARG A 382 35.36 16.90 5.26
C ARG A 382 35.33 16.32 6.68
N GLU A 383 36.20 15.37 6.99
CA GLU A 383 36.31 14.78 8.32
C GLU A 383 36.61 15.85 9.37
N ALA A 384 37.47 16.82 9.04
CA ALA A 384 37.74 17.98 9.89
C ALA A 384 36.51 18.88 10.06
N ALA A 385 35.72 19.12 9.00
CA ALA A 385 34.50 19.93 9.08
C ALA A 385 33.35 19.24 9.85
N GLU A 386 33.22 17.91 9.76
CA GLU A 386 32.27 17.12 10.55
C GLU A 386 32.68 17.10 12.03
N ALA A 387 33.97 16.91 12.33
CA ALA A 387 34.49 16.99 13.69
C ALA A 387 34.28 18.39 14.32
N ALA A 388 34.45 19.46 13.54
CA ALA A 388 34.16 20.83 14.00
C ALA A 388 32.68 21.05 14.33
N ARG A 389 31.76 20.53 13.52
CA ARG A 389 30.31 20.61 13.77
C ARG A 389 29.88 19.76 14.96
N GLU A 390 30.53 18.62 15.21
CA GLU A 390 30.28 17.82 16.41
C GLU A 390 30.78 18.51 17.68
N ALA A 391 31.93 19.17 17.63
CA ALA A 391 32.44 19.99 18.73
C ALA A 391 31.48 21.15 19.07
N GLU A 392 30.99 21.87 18.07
CA GLU A 392 30.01 22.96 18.23
C GLU A 392 28.68 22.45 18.83
N ARG A 393 28.21 21.27 18.38
CA ARG A 393 27.03 20.61 18.96
C ARG A 393 27.26 20.14 20.40
N ALA A 394 28.47 19.72 20.76
CA ALA A 394 28.82 19.34 22.12
C ALA A 394 28.85 20.55 23.06
N GLU A 395 29.37 21.70 22.60
CA GLU A 395 29.33 22.96 23.34
C GLU A 395 27.91 23.45 23.56
N LEU A 396 27.05 23.42 22.53
CA LEU A 396 25.63 23.78 22.65
C LEU A 396 24.88 22.87 23.63
N ARG A 397 25.19 21.58 23.66
CA ARG A 397 24.62 20.63 24.64
C ARG A 397 25.09 20.95 26.06
N ALA A 398 26.36 21.29 26.25
CA ALA A 398 26.89 21.70 27.55
C ALA A 398 26.24 23.00 28.05
N LEU A 399 26.02 23.96 27.15
CA LEU A 399 25.32 25.22 27.43
C LEU A 399 23.86 24.98 27.84
N PHE A 400 23.17 24.09 27.14
CA PHE A 400 21.78 23.73 27.47
C PHE A 400 21.65 23.03 28.83
N VAL A 401 22.60 22.15 29.18
CA VAL A 401 22.68 21.51 30.51
C VAL A 401 22.96 22.53 31.61
N ALA A 402 23.85 23.50 31.36
CA ALA A 402 24.15 24.58 32.30
C ALA A 402 22.94 25.50 32.55
N ILE A 403 22.22 25.88 31.48
CA ILE A 403 20.99 26.69 31.55
C ILE A 403 19.91 25.92 32.34
N ALA A 404 19.74 24.62 32.09
CA ALA A 404 18.78 23.79 32.81
C ALA A 404 19.13 23.63 34.30
N ALA A 405 20.41 23.56 34.65
CA ALA A 405 20.88 23.50 36.04
C ALA A 405 20.63 24.83 36.78
N GLU A 406 20.84 25.96 36.12
CA GLU A 406 20.60 27.30 36.68
C GLU A 406 19.10 27.58 36.86
N ALA A 407 18.26 27.18 35.90
CA ALA A 407 16.80 27.25 36.02
C ALA A 407 16.27 26.42 37.21
N ARG A 408 16.87 25.26 37.49
CA ARG A 408 16.53 24.44 38.68
C ARG A 408 16.96 25.10 40.00
N ARG A 409 18.11 25.80 40.03
CA ARG A 409 18.52 26.58 41.22
C ARG A 409 17.56 27.72 41.51
N GLN A 410 17.11 28.44 40.47
CA GLN A 410 16.15 29.54 40.60
C GLN A 410 14.75 29.05 41.02
N ALA A 411 14.30 27.90 40.50
CA ALA A 411 13.03 27.27 40.91
C ALA A 411 13.04 26.74 42.36
N GLY A 412 14.20 26.35 42.90
CA GLY A 412 14.35 25.93 44.30
C GLY A 412 14.26 27.06 45.33
N ALA A 413 14.30 28.34 44.90
CA ALA A 413 14.29 29.50 45.78
C ALA A 413 12.88 30.10 46.05
N GLY A 414 11.82 29.59 45.42
CA GLY A 414 10.45 30.10 45.56
C GLY A 414 9.58 29.28 46.53
N ARG A 415 9.33 29.79 47.74
CA ARG A 415 8.36 29.22 48.71
C ARG A 415 6.89 29.38 48.25
N PRO A 416 5.95 28.53 48.71
CA PRO A 416 4.57 28.50 48.21
C PRO A 416 3.64 29.49 48.92
N ALA A 417 2.81 30.20 48.14
CA ALA A 417 1.73 31.05 48.65
C ALA A 417 0.38 30.29 48.71
N LYS A 418 -0.25 30.34 49.88
CA LYS A 418 -1.55 29.74 50.24
C LYS A 418 -2.69 30.19 49.31
N ARG A 419 -3.50 29.25 48.80
CA ARG A 419 -4.82 29.53 48.22
C ARG A 419 -5.92 29.37 49.28
N ARG A 420 -6.72 30.43 49.42
CA ARG A 420 -7.90 30.56 50.29
C ARG A 420 -9.07 29.71 49.78
N ARG A 421 -9.82 29.09 50.70
CA ARG A 421 -11.18 28.56 50.48
C ARG A 421 -12.19 29.70 50.68
N CYS A 422 -13.16 29.81 49.77
CA CYS A 422 -14.43 30.50 50.01
C CYS A 422 -15.50 29.43 50.23
N ALA A 423 -16.22 29.52 51.35
CA ALA A 423 -17.51 28.89 51.59
C ALA A 423 -18.42 29.96 52.22
N ALA A 424 -19.65 30.05 51.69
CA ALA A 424 -20.67 31.01 52.08
C ALA A 424 -21.25 30.74 53.49
N ALA A 425 -21.70 31.79 54.15
CA ALA A 425 -22.60 31.76 55.31
C ALA A 425 -24.08 31.74 54.82
N PRO A 426 -25.07 31.47 55.69
CA PRO A 426 -26.38 30.92 55.32
C PRO A 426 -27.26 31.85 54.49
#